data_AF-A0A951VP19-F1
#
_entry.id   AF-A0A951VP19-F1
#
_cell.length_a   1.000
_cell.length_b   1.000
_cell.length_c   1.000
_cell.angle_alpha   90.00
_cell.angle_beta   90.00
_cell.angle_gamma   90.00
#
_symmetry.space_group_name_H-M   'P 1'
#
loop_
_entity.id
_entity.type
_entity.pdbx_description
1 polymer ?
#
loop_
_entity_poly.entity_id
_entity_poly.type
_entity_poly.pdbx_seq_one_letter_code
_entity_poly.pdbx_strand_id
1 'polypeptide(L)'
;MPLETFQALVAMVTSRVQGRRVLPALADELNGEFAAGGEWFRKVEAACHDGIREGWMCAREAGGIRYGRVIAAGPATHGYSVDVVHMKDVIGPRHRHPKGEIDLIMPIDPKAKFDGRGAGWLVYPPDSVHPPTVTDGAALVLYLLPDGEIDFKPAA
;
A
#
# COMPACT_ATOMS: atom_id res chain seq x y z
N MET A 1 -18.25 -0.08 2.32
CA MET A 1 -18.19 0.92 1.21
C MET A 1 -18.02 0.19 -0.13
N PRO A 2 -18.67 0.60 -1.24
CA PRO A 2 -18.52 -0.07 -2.55
C PRO A 2 -17.08 0.06 -3.11
N LEU A 3 -16.65 -0.95 -3.88
CA LEU A 3 -15.33 -0.98 -4.54
C LEU A 3 -15.08 0.25 -5.41
N GLU A 4 -16.10 0.75 -6.09
CA GLU A 4 -16.02 1.90 -6.98
C GLU A 4 -15.65 3.18 -6.22
N THR A 5 -16.14 3.33 -4.98
CA THR A 5 -15.79 4.49 -4.14
C THR A 5 -14.34 4.40 -3.66
N PHE A 6 -13.89 3.20 -3.27
CA PHE A 6 -12.49 2.96 -2.93
C PHE A 6 -11.56 3.23 -4.12
N GLN A 7 -11.93 2.73 -5.31
CA GLN A 7 -11.20 2.99 -6.56
C GLN A 7 -11.11 4.49 -6.86
N ALA A 8 -12.19 5.26 -6.67
CA ALA A 8 -12.18 6.71 -6.89
C ALA A 8 -11.22 7.43 -5.94
N LEU A 9 -11.15 7.02 -4.66
CA LEU A 9 -10.18 7.58 -3.70
C LEU A 9 -8.74 7.31 -4.14
N VAL A 10 -8.45 6.07 -4.58
CA VAL A 10 -7.12 5.70 -5.06
C VAL A 10 -6.78 6.39 -6.39
N ALA A 11 -7.77 6.60 -7.26
CA ALA A 11 -7.62 7.33 -8.52
C ALA A 11 -7.11 8.77 -8.29
N MET A 12 -7.51 9.41 -7.19
CA MET A 12 -7.00 10.74 -6.83
C MET A 12 -5.48 10.73 -6.63
N VAL A 13 -4.94 9.77 -5.88
CA VAL A 13 -3.49 9.66 -5.64
C VAL A 13 -2.76 9.23 -6.92
N THR A 14 -3.25 8.18 -7.59
CA THR A 14 -2.60 7.70 -8.82
C THR A 14 -2.58 8.78 -9.90
N SER A 15 -3.56 9.68 -9.96
CA SER A 15 -3.55 10.83 -10.87
C SER A 15 -2.41 11.83 -10.61
N ARG A 16 -1.90 11.93 -9.37
CA ARG A 16 -0.77 12.78 -8.96
C ARG A 16 0.58 12.17 -9.28
N VAL A 17 0.65 10.84 -9.37
CA VAL A 17 1.89 10.09 -9.58
C VAL A 17 2.00 9.46 -10.98
N GLN A 18 0.94 9.51 -11.79
CA GLN A 18 0.95 8.98 -13.15
C GLN A 18 2.06 9.62 -14.01
N GLY A 19 2.75 8.80 -14.78
CA GLY A 19 3.84 9.25 -15.66
C GLY A 19 5.11 9.75 -14.95
N ARG A 20 5.14 9.73 -13.61
CA ARG A 20 6.31 10.11 -12.82
C ARG A 20 7.14 8.88 -12.48
N ARG A 21 8.45 9.06 -12.34
CA ARG A 21 9.32 8.02 -11.81
C ARG A 21 9.04 7.85 -10.31
N VAL A 22 8.83 6.61 -9.87
CA VAL A 22 8.66 6.29 -8.45
C VAL A 22 9.99 6.54 -7.74
N LEU A 23 10.08 7.61 -6.95
CA LEU A 23 11.29 8.02 -6.25
C LEU A 23 10.93 8.47 -4.82
N PRO A 24 11.86 8.37 -3.85
CA PRO A 24 11.58 8.72 -2.45
C PRO A 24 10.97 10.12 -2.24
N ALA A 25 11.31 11.10 -3.09
CA ALA A 25 10.73 12.45 -3.02
C ALA A 25 9.20 12.48 -3.18
N LEU A 26 8.59 11.48 -3.82
CA LEU A 26 7.12 11.36 -3.88
C LEU A 26 6.52 11.17 -2.48
N ALA A 27 7.23 10.54 -1.55
CA ALA A 27 6.73 10.35 -0.19
C ALA A 27 6.53 11.69 0.51
N ASP A 28 7.43 12.66 0.33
CA ASP A 28 7.31 13.98 0.95
C ASP A 28 6.10 14.75 0.39
N GLU A 29 5.92 14.71 -0.94
CA GLU A 29 4.78 15.35 -1.61
C GLU A 29 3.44 14.73 -1.17
N LEU A 30 3.36 13.40 -1.16
CA LEU A 30 2.15 12.67 -0.76
C LEU A 30 1.84 12.84 0.74
N ASN A 31 2.86 12.90 1.61
CA ASN A 31 2.67 13.22 3.02
C ASN A 31 2.23 14.66 3.25
N GLY A 32 2.52 15.58 2.31
CA GLY A 32 1.98 16.95 2.34
C GLY A 32 0.54 17.03 1.87
N GLU A 33 0.21 16.41 0.73
CA GLU A 33 -1.11 16.54 0.09
C GLU A 33 -2.15 15.57 0.67
N PHE A 34 -1.76 14.32 0.92
CA PHE A 34 -2.60 13.24 1.45
C PHE A 34 -2.10 12.81 2.83
N ALA A 35 -1.90 13.80 3.71
CA ALA A 35 -1.29 13.64 5.02
C ALA A 35 -2.01 12.62 5.92
N ALA A 36 -1.23 11.93 6.76
CA ALA A 36 -1.76 11.07 7.82
C ALA A 36 -2.76 11.84 8.71
N GLY A 37 -3.89 11.22 9.02
CA GLY A 37 -4.99 11.85 9.76
C GLY A 37 -5.82 12.88 8.97
N GLY A 38 -5.43 13.20 7.74
CA GLY A 38 -6.21 14.03 6.82
C GLY A 38 -7.55 13.41 6.44
N GLU A 39 -8.44 14.20 5.82
CA GLU A 39 -9.76 13.72 5.40
C GLU A 39 -9.67 12.56 4.41
N TRP A 40 -8.82 12.69 3.37
CA TRP A 40 -8.63 11.63 2.39
C TRP A 40 -8.07 10.35 3.03
N PHE A 41 -7.06 10.47 3.90
CA PHE A 41 -6.45 9.35 4.61
C PHE A 41 -7.51 8.57 5.40
N ARG A 42 -8.32 9.26 6.20
CA ARG A 42 -9.38 8.63 7.01
C ARG A 42 -10.44 7.93 6.14
N LYS A 43 -10.75 8.48 4.97
CA LYS A 43 -11.70 7.83 4.03
C LYS A 43 -11.14 6.53 3.46
N VAL A 44 -9.86 6.51 3.06
CA VAL A 44 -9.21 5.31 2.55
C VAL A 44 -9.05 4.26 3.63
N GLU A 45 -8.61 4.65 4.83
CA GLU A 45 -8.50 3.75 5.98
C GLU A 45 -9.85 3.11 6.33
N ALA A 46 -10.92 3.92 6.43
CA ALA A 46 -12.27 3.41 6.66
C ALA A 46 -12.73 2.45 5.54
N ALA A 47 -12.43 2.77 4.28
CA ALA A 47 -12.75 1.91 3.14
C ALA A 47 -12.02 0.57 3.20
N CYS A 48 -10.74 0.56 3.61
CA CYS A 48 -9.99 -0.67 3.80
C CYS A 48 -10.58 -1.54 4.91
N HIS A 49 -10.91 -0.95 6.07
CA HIS A 49 -11.57 -1.68 7.15
C HIS A 49 -12.92 -2.25 6.74
N ASP A 50 -13.73 -1.47 6.02
CA ASP A 50 -15.00 -1.91 5.46
C ASP A 50 -14.82 -3.07 4.49
N GLY A 51 -13.85 -2.98 3.58
CA GLY A 51 -13.60 -4.03 2.59
C GLY A 51 -13.13 -5.34 3.20
N ILE A 52 -12.36 -5.28 4.29
CA ILE A 52 -11.96 -6.45 5.06
C ILE A 52 -13.18 -7.05 5.78
N ARG A 53 -14.02 -6.22 6.41
CA ARG A 53 -15.25 -6.66 7.09
C ARG A 53 -16.24 -7.31 6.12
N GLU A 54 -16.33 -6.80 4.90
CA GLU A 54 -17.19 -7.30 3.82
C GLU A 54 -16.57 -8.50 3.08
N GLY A 55 -15.30 -8.84 3.37
CA GLY A 55 -14.64 -10.06 2.91
C GLY A 55 -14.02 -10.00 1.51
N TRP A 56 -14.05 -8.85 0.83
CA TRP A 56 -13.45 -8.69 -0.50
C TRP A 56 -12.01 -8.15 -0.48
N MET A 57 -11.52 -7.67 0.68
CA MET A 57 -10.14 -7.22 0.89
C MET A 57 -9.42 -8.11 1.92
N CYS A 58 -8.11 -8.35 1.73
CA CYS A 58 -7.30 -9.23 2.60
C CYS A 58 -7.93 -10.62 2.81
N ALA A 59 -8.45 -11.22 1.73
CA ALA A 59 -9.16 -12.50 1.75
C ALA A 59 -8.23 -13.72 1.68
N ARG A 60 -6.95 -13.53 1.34
CA ARG A 60 -5.93 -14.59 1.33
C ARG A 60 -5.06 -14.46 2.57
N GLU A 61 -4.51 -15.57 3.05
CA GLU A 61 -3.61 -15.59 4.19
C GLU A 61 -2.47 -16.59 3.98
N ALA A 62 -1.24 -16.17 4.28
CA ALA A 62 -0.06 -17.03 4.28
C ALA A 62 1.00 -16.45 5.23
N GLY A 63 1.67 -17.29 6.01
CA GLY A 63 2.74 -16.85 6.91
C GLY A 63 2.33 -15.81 7.96
N GLY A 64 1.05 -15.82 8.39
CA GLY A 64 0.51 -14.83 9.32
C GLY A 64 0.19 -13.46 8.71
N ILE A 65 0.27 -13.34 7.37
CA ILE A 65 -0.05 -12.11 6.63
C ILE A 65 -1.34 -12.34 5.87
N ARG A 66 -2.32 -11.44 6.04
CA ARG A 66 -3.51 -11.40 5.20
C ARG A 66 -3.31 -10.40 4.07
N TYR A 67 -3.66 -10.76 2.84
CA TYR A 67 -3.33 -9.95 1.66
C TYR A 67 -4.31 -10.14 0.51
N GLY A 68 -4.23 -9.24 -0.47
CA GLY A 68 -4.87 -9.44 -1.78
C GLY A 68 -4.76 -8.22 -2.68
N ARG A 69 -4.67 -8.49 -3.98
CA ARG A 69 -4.88 -7.47 -5.02
C ARG A 69 -6.35 -7.11 -5.07
N VAL A 70 -6.65 -5.87 -4.72
CA VAL A 70 -7.99 -5.29 -4.69
C VAL A 70 -8.38 -4.75 -6.07
N ILE A 71 -7.44 -4.07 -6.73
CA ILE A 71 -7.64 -3.50 -8.07
C ILE A 71 -6.48 -3.94 -8.95
N ALA A 72 -6.79 -4.53 -10.10
CA ALA A 72 -5.77 -4.84 -11.11
C ALA A 72 -5.26 -3.56 -11.77
N ALA A 73 -3.99 -3.56 -12.19
CA ALA A 73 -3.42 -2.45 -12.93
C ALA A 73 -4.26 -2.16 -14.19
N GLY A 74 -4.67 -0.90 -14.37
CA GLY A 74 -5.50 -0.51 -15.50
C GLY A 74 -5.84 0.98 -15.52
N PRO A 75 -6.66 1.42 -16.49
CA PRO A 75 -6.94 2.85 -16.69
C PRO A 75 -7.60 3.52 -15.48
N ALA A 76 -8.39 2.78 -14.70
CA ALA A 76 -9.10 3.30 -13.53
C ALA A 76 -8.18 3.82 -12.41
N THR A 77 -6.94 3.34 -12.39
CA THR A 77 -5.89 3.69 -11.43
C THR A 77 -4.61 4.11 -12.15
N HIS A 78 -4.74 4.63 -13.37
CA HIS A 78 -3.62 5.16 -14.17
C HIS A 78 -2.42 4.19 -14.31
N GLY A 79 -2.70 2.89 -14.41
CA GLY A 79 -1.69 1.84 -14.59
C GLY A 79 -1.15 1.23 -13.29
N TYR A 80 -1.63 1.64 -12.12
CA TYR A 80 -1.22 1.05 -10.83
C TYR A 80 -2.15 -0.09 -10.43
N SER A 81 -1.61 -1.23 -9.99
CA SER A 81 -2.41 -2.14 -9.18
C SER A 81 -2.51 -1.63 -7.75
N VAL A 82 -3.55 -2.07 -7.05
CA VAL A 82 -3.77 -1.77 -5.64
C VAL A 82 -3.84 -3.08 -4.89
N ASP A 83 -2.84 -3.30 -4.06
CA ASP A 83 -2.77 -4.45 -3.17
C ASP A 83 -2.94 -3.91 -1.74
N VAL A 84 -3.68 -4.62 -0.89
CA VAL A 84 -3.78 -4.28 0.53
C VAL A 84 -3.36 -5.49 1.34
N VAL A 85 -2.51 -5.23 2.33
CA VAL A 85 -2.02 -6.23 3.27
C VAL A 85 -2.38 -5.83 4.68
N HIS A 86 -2.63 -6.83 5.51
CA HIS A 86 -2.78 -6.71 6.95
C HIS A 86 -1.71 -7.57 7.60
N MET A 87 -0.86 -6.91 8.38
CA MET A 87 0.32 -7.48 9.01
C MET A 87 0.33 -7.12 10.50
N LYS A 88 0.83 -8.03 11.34
CA LYS A 88 0.99 -7.80 12.78
C LYS A 88 2.26 -8.46 13.28
N ASP A 89 3.20 -7.65 13.77
CA ASP A 89 4.47 -8.10 14.36
C ASP A 89 5.15 -9.22 13.55
N VAL A 90 5.32 -9.00 12.24
CA VAL A 90 5.72 -10.04 11.28
C VAL A 90 6.64 -9.48 10.20
N ILE A 91 7.59 -10.33 9.78
CA ILE A 91 8.48 -10.08 8.64
C ILE A 91 7.96 -10.92 7.47
N GLY A 92 7.57 -10.27 6.39
CA GLY A 92 7.12 -10.90 5.17
C GLY A 92 8.26 -11.38 4.25
N PRO A 93 7.92 -12.07 3.15
CA PRO A 93 8.91 -12.60 2.23
C PRO A 93 9.66 -11.47 1.51
N ARG A 94 10.99 -11.56 1.48
CA ARG A 94 11.84 -10.62 0.73
C ARG A 94 11.50 -10.69 -0.77
N HIS A 95 11.26 -9.54 -1.39
CA HIS A 95 10.96 -9.42 -2.81
C HIS A 95 11.48 -8.10 -3.38
N ARG A 96 11.58 -8.02 -4.72
CA ARG A 96 12.00 -6.83 -5.48
C ARG A 96 10.78 -6.14 -6.10
N HIS A 97 10.86 -4.82 -6.22
CA HIS A 97 9.90 -3.97 -6.93
C HIS A 97 10.51 -3.41 -8.22
N PRO A 98 10.34 -4.06 -9.39
CA PRO A 98 11.02 -3.66 -10.63
C PRO A 98 10.73 -2.22 -11.05
N LYS A 99 9.52 -1.71 -10.78
CA LYS A 99 9.09 -0.36 -11.13
C LYS A 99 8.92 0.58 -9.92
N GLY A 100 9.30 0.10 -8.73
CA GLY A 100 9.10 0.78 -7.45
C GLY A 100 7.74 0.48 -6.84
N GLU A 101 7.55 0.98 -5.63
CA GLU A 101 6.35 0.79 -4.81
C GLU A 101 6.05 2.09 -4.06
N ILE A 102 4.77 2.44 -3.97
CA ILE A 102 4.28 3.58 -3.17
C ILE A 102 3.33 3.02 -2.12
N ASP A 103 3.72 3.13 -0.85
CA ASP A 103 3.01 2.57 0.28
C ASP A 103 2.24 3.63 1.04
N LEU A 104 1.00 3.31 1.39
CA LEU A 104 0.23 4.01 2.41
C LEU A 104 0.12 3.14 3.65
N ILE A 105 0.72 3.59 4.74
CA ILE A 105 0.74 2.91 6.04
C ILE A 105 -0.40 3.41 6.90
N MET A 106 -1.28 2.51 7.32
CA MET A 106 -2.46 2.76 8.17
C MET A 106 -2.37 1.89 9.43
N PRO A 107 -1.72 2.40 10.50
CA PRO A 107 -1.59 1.66 11.76
C PRO A 107 -2.97 1.36 12.38
N ILE A 108 -3.22 0.10 12.70
CA ILE A 108 -4.37 -0.31 13.50
C ILE A 108 -4.05 -0.08 14.98
N ASP A 109 -2.86 -0.51 15.39
CA ASP A 109 -2.31 -0.16 16.70
C ASP A 109 -1.52 1.16 16.58
N PRO A 110 -1.71 2.15 17.49
CA PRO A 110 -1.13 3.49 17.32
C PRO A 110 0.39 3.58 17.21
N LYS A 111 1.11 2.53 17.66
CA LYS A 111 2.57 2.48 17.61
C LYS A 111 3.10 1.65 16.45
N ALA A 112 2.23 0.97 15.70
CA ALA A 112 2.65 0.07 14.65
C ALA A 112 3.41 0.82 13.56
N LYS A 113 4.44 0.17 13.03
CA LYS A 113 5.31 0.70 11.99
C LYS A 113 5.46 -0.32 10.89
N PHE A 114 5.42 0.12 9.65
CA PHE A 114 5.84 -0.63 8.48
C PHE A 114 7.23 -0.14 8.07
N ASP A 115 8.21 -1.04 8.04
CA ASP A 115 9.62 -0.75 7.75
C ASP A 115 10.17 0.45 8.54
N GLY A 116 9.79 0.51 9.82
CA GLY A 116 10.20 1.57 10.76
C GLY A 116 9.41 2.88 10.62
N ARG A 117 8.47 2.99 9.69
CA ARG A 117 7.63 4.18 9.45
C ARG A 117 6.21 3.98 10.00
N GLY A 118 5.70 4.97 10.73
CA GLY A 118 4.30 5.00 11.20
C GLY A 118 3.33 5.46 10.10
N ALA A 119 2.17 5.99 10.49
CA ALA A 119 1.14 6.45 9.55
C ALA A 119 1.65 7.42 8.48
N GLY A 120 1.21 7.24 7.24
CA GLY A 120 1.55 8.10 6.10
C GLY A 120 2.18 7.34 4.95
N TRP A 121 2.90 8.05 4.09
CA TRP A 121 3.47 7.50 2.86
C TRP A 121 4.94 7.11 3.00
N LEU A 122 5.30 5.98 2.39
CA LEU A 122 6.66 5.50 2.18
C LEU A 122 6.81 5.11 0.71
N VAL A 123 7.96 5.40 0.10
CA VAL A 123 8.16 5.15 -1.34
C VAL A 123 9.49 4.48 -1.58
N TYR A 124 9.44 3.36 -2.29
CA TYR A 124 10.60 2.60 -2.72
C TYR A 124 10.87 2.82 -4.21
N PRO A 125 12.10 3.19 -4.60
CA PRO A 125 12.43 3.38 -6.01
C PRO A 125 12.44 2.04 -6.79
N PRO A 126 12.44 2.08 -8.13
CA PRO A 126 12.70 0.91 -8.97
C PRO A 126 13.89 0.08 -8.50
N ASP A 127 13.74 -1.24 -8.59
CA ASP A 127 14.69 -2.28 -8.22
C ASP A 127 15.06 -2.35 -6.73
N SER A 128 14.33 -1.62 -5.88
CA SER A 128 14.38 -1.80 -4.43
C SER A 128 14.01 -3.23 -4.03
N VAL A 129 14.64 -3.71 -2.94
CA VAL A 129 14.42 -5.04 -2.39
C VAL A 129 14.29 -4.94 -0.88
N HIS A 130 13.20 -5.44 -0.34
CA HIS A 130 12.99 -5.46 1.10
C HIS A 130 12.17 -6.68 1.54
N PRO A 131 12.33 -7.13 2.79
CA PRO A 131 11.31 -7.90 3.48
C PRO A 131 10.33 -6.91 4.16
N PRO A 132 9.07 -6.82 3.71
CA PRO A 132 8.09 -5.93 4.33
C PRO A 132 7.93 -6.33 5.79
N THR A 133 8.10 -5.39 6.71
CA THR A 133 8.15 -5.69 8.14
C THR A 133 7.20 -4.80 8.90
N VAL A 134 6.29 -5.39 9.68
CA VAL A 134 5.50 -4.65 10.66
C VAL A 134 5.98 -4.96 12.07
N THR A 135 6.21 -3.92 12.87
CA THR A 135 6.54 -4.02 14.30
C THR A 135 5.64 -3.13 15.14
N ASP A 136 5.62 -3.36 16.45
CA ASP A 136 4.93 -2.56 17.46
C ASP A 136 3.39 -2.59 17.30
N GLY A 137 2.85 -3.70 16.78
CA GLY A 137 1.42 -3.96 16.64
C GLY A 137 0.99 -4.33 15.21
N ALA A 138 -0.27 -4.04 14.89
CA ALA A 138 -0.89 -4.32 13.60
C ALA A 138 -1.03 -3.07 12.72
N ALA A 139 -0.89 -3.25 11.41
CA ALA A 139 -1.11 -2.21 10.41
C ALA A 139 -1.76 -2.79 9.15
N LEU A 140 -2.56 -1.96 8.50
CA LEU A 140 -2.88 -2.13 7.08
C LEU A 140 -1.84 -1.36 6.26
N VAL A 141 -1.40 -1.95 5.16
CA VAL A 141 -0.54 -1.26 4.19
C VAL A 141 -1.14 -1.43 2.81
N LEU A 142 -1.36 -0.32 2.12
CA LEU A 142 -1.84 -0.29 0.75
C LEU A 142 -0.65 -0.03 -0.17
N TYR A 143 -0.44 -0.91 -1.13
CA TYR A 143 0.64 -0.82 -2.12
C TYR A 143 0.07 -0.33 -3.46
N LEU A 144 0.66 0.73 -4.01
CA LEU A 144 0.47 1.13 -5.40
C LEU A 144 1.67 0.67 -6.22
N LEU A 145 1.42 -0.28 -7.11
CA LEU A 145 2.47 -0.94 -7.90
C LEU A 145 2.29 -0.62 -9.38
N PRO A 146 3.24 0.05 -10.04
CA PRO A 146 3.18 0.27 -11.49
C PRO A 146 3.10 -1.06 -12.24
N ASP A 147 2.08 -1.21 -13.09
CA ASP A 147 1.75 -2.44 -13.83
C ASP A 147 1.53 -3.68 -12.95
N GLY A 148 1.43 -3.49 -11.62
CA GLY A 148 1.26 -4.56 -10.64
C GLY A 148 2.45 -5.51 -10.51
N GLU A 149 3.66 -5.05 -10.84
CA GLU A 149 4.86 -5.87 -10.85
C GLU A 149 5.48 -6.05 -9.46
N ILE A 150 5.67 -7.31 -9.05
CA ILE A 150 6.45 -7.72 -7.89
C ILE A 150 7.27 -8.95 -8.29
N ASP A 151 8.55 -8.99 -7.90
CA ASP A 151 9.42 -10.15 -8.12
C ASP A 151 9.81 -10.82 -6.80
N PHE A 152 9.16 -11.96 -6.51
CA PHE A 152 9.43 -12.82 -5.36
C PHE A 152 10.65 -13.75 -5.53
N LYS A 153 11.33 -13.71 -6.68
CA LYS A 153 12.56 -14.45 -6.95
C LYS A 153 13.69 -13.48 -7.36
N PRO A 154 14.02 -12.49 -6.52
CA PRO A 154 15.11 -11.59 -6.84
C PRO A 154 16.41 -12.38 -6.99
N ALA A 155 17.25 -12.00 -7.97
CA ALA A 155 18.59 -12.56 -8.10
C ALA A 155 19.36 -12.44 -6.79
N ALA A 156 20.21 -13.44 -6.51
CA ALA A 156 21.09 -13.47 -5.34
C ALA A 156 22.09 -12.31 -5.36
#